data_AF-A0A6G6KBY8-F1
#
_entry.id   AF-A0A6G6KBY8-F1
#
_cell.length_a   1.000
_cell.length_b   1.000
_cell.length_c   1.000
_cell.angle_alpha   90.00
_cell.angle_beta   90.00
_cell.angle_gamma   90.00
#
_symmetry.space_group_name_H-M   'P 1'
#
loop_
_entity.id
_entity.type
_entity.pdbx_description
1 polymer ?
#
loop_
_entity_poly.entity_id
_entity_poly.type
_entity_poly.pdbx_seq_one_letter_code
_entity_poly.pdbx_strand_id
1 'polypeptide(L)'
;MLRSCLAAVYLATTLYAQTSAEPAWTRAADERGPMTADEARAFMKRLAQHAVEHHMKKADSPQRGMMYEYVWWKKQGQPGGFIQGEALDTMHDGSWFACAMANAHRATGDAYYKEVLVKWQLPFYLKMLNESDTLFDNKQVDVRDEAKDTWKNAKEWLLQGSEKGFVPYWWDDGESVSLEMLGKKSERPFFPCTNAFAGQPNPEFRLKGWSHGSSNHLAQDLAILLIQSWLLLHESPDKADQDLAAACALAAKNLQECRARHGSPNIPVVLAACGLLNGDESMLKRLESWDETQPVHFKNAFTKAVSEFKPGQKLAIPAFADDAMYTYYTGVSKHRGITWPLATKLAFDAFSIPLLWQAYSDDGPVPPGVNRFDLTSINFIDGRPEHVRSQRKGPRGGPIPIGSRFGPQNMAVCGWALQAAFIDPNMTATVAKMVEETSGKPIPNADVKKWLERELGGGLRTWEAVFNEYGYIPTGIGCQSAMPGVVWDEFSDNGGYAHLISAAAQWIQYKEGKADWSAWE
;
A
#
# COMPACT_ATOMS: atom_id res chain seq x y z
N MET A 1 17.26 -57.13 2.17
CA MET A 1 17.20 -55.89 3.00
C MET A 1 16.98 -54.61 2.18
N LEU A 2 17.49 -54.46 0.95
CA LEU A 2 17.29 -53.23 0.16
C LEU A 2 15.84 -52.95 -0.33
N ARG A 3 15.00 -53.98 -0.53
CA ARG A 3 13.62 -53.79 -1.03
C ARG A 3 12.65 -53.24 0.03
N SER A 4 12.90 -53.51 1.32
CA SER A 4 12.07 -53.01 2.42
C SER A 4 12.33 -51.53 2.73
N CYS A 5 13.55 -51.02 2.45
CA CYS A 5 13.88 -49.61 2.62
C CYS A 5 13.28 -48.72 1.52
N LEU A 6 13.18 -49.19 0.29
CA LEU A 6 12.58 -48.42 -0.81
C LEU A 6 11.05 -48.26 -0.66
N ALA A 7 10.36 -49.29 -0.14
CA ALA A 7 8.93 -49.20 0.15
C ALA A 7 8.64 -48.22 1.30
N ALA A 8 9.50 -48.17 2.33
CA ALA A 8 9.38 -47.21 3.43
C ALA A 8 9.65 -45.76 2.99
N VAL A 9 10.57 -45.52 2.04
CA VAL A 9 10.78 -44.19 1.47
C VAL A 9 9.62 -43.77 0.55
N TYR A 10 9.04 -44.69 -0.22
CA TYR A 10 7.85 -44.39 -1.05
C TYR A 10 6.57 -44.18 -0.22
N LEU A 11 6.39 -44.92 0.90
CA LEU A 11 5.32 -44.66 1.86
C LEU A 11 5.55 -43.38 2.66
N ALA A 12 6.80 -43.03 2.98
CA ALA A 12 7.11 -41.77 3.64
C ALA A 12 6.90 -40.55 2.73
N THR A 13 7.18 -40.64 1.42
CA THR A 13 6.92 -39.55 0.47
C THR A 13 5.44 -39.44 0.07
N THR A 14 4.68 -40.54 0.08
CA THR A 14 3.23 -40.49 -0.13
C THR A 14 2.44 -40.09 1.13
N LEU A 15 2.96 -40.34 2.34
CA LEU A 15 2.40 -39.81 3.59
C LEU A 15 2.79 -38.35 3.88
N TYR A 16 3.90 -37.84 3.33
CA TYR A 16 4.22 -36.40 3.38
C TYR A 16 3.39 -35.57 2.37
N ALA A 17 2.70 -36.24 1.45
CA ALA A 17 1.60 -35.67 0.68
C ALA A 17 0.25 -35.79 1.43
N GLN A 18 0.27 -35.95 2.76
CA GLN A 18 -0.85 -35.51 3.59
C GLN A 18 -1.09 -34.04 3.26
N THR A 19 -2.16 -33.82 2.51
CA THR A 19 -2.81 -32.54 2.32
C THR A 19 -2.83 -31.84 3.68
N SER A 20 -1.94 -30.86 3.89
CA SER A 20 -2.08 -29.95 5.02
C SER A 20 -3.49 -29.42 4.91
N ALA A 21 -4.32 -29.69 5.92
CA ALA A 21 -5.69 -29.24 5.92
C ALA A 21 -5.71 -27.76 5.53
N GLU A 22 -6.58 -27.40 4.59
CA GLU A 22 -6.64 -26.05 4.08
C GLU A 22 -6.82 -25.07 5.26
N PRO A 23 -6.00 -24.01 5.37
CA PRO A 23 -6.03 -23.10 6.51
C PRO A 23 -7.44 -22.58 6.78
N ALA A 24 -7.82 -22.44 8.05
CA ALA A 24 -9.19 -22.08 8.42
C ALA A 24 -9.61 -20.70 7.85
N TRP A 25 -8.66 -19.78 7.72
CA TRP A 25 -8.92 -18.45 7.18
C TRP A 25 -9.42 -18.48 5.72
N THR A 26 -9.15 -19.51 4.92
CA THR A 26 -9.60 -19.55 3.51
C THR A 26 -11.12 -19.72 3.39
N ARG A 27 -11.77 -20.28 4.42
CA ARG A 27 -13.22 -20.52 4.46
C ARG A 27 -13.98 -19.53 5.35
N ALA A 28 -13.27 -18.68 6.09
CA ALA A 28 -13.87 -17.82 7.11
C ALA A 28 -14.98 -16.91 6.56
N ALA A 29 -14.80 -16.36 5.36
CA ALA A 29 -15.79 -15.50 4.72
C ALA A 29 -17.05 -16.27 4.27
N ASP A 30 -16.89 -17.49 3.76
CA ASP A 30 -18.01 -18.32 3.31
C ASP A 30 -18.82 -18.85 4.51
N GLU A 31 -18.16 -19.15 5.63
CA GLU A 31 -18.78 -19.68 6.84
C GLU A 31 -19.51 -18.60 7.67
N ARG A 32 -18.98 -17.36 7.70
CA ARG A 32 -19.50 -16.28 8.56
C ARG A 32 -20.16 -15.13 7.80
N GLY A 33 -20.05 -15.11 6.48
CA GLY A 33 -20.50 -14.01 5.63
C GLY A 33 -19.72 -12.70 5.85
N PRO A 34 -20.10 -11.64 5.12
CA PRO A 34 -19.54 -10.30 5.28
C PRO A 34 -19.68 -9.78 6.72
N MET A 35 -18.69 -9.02 7.19
CA MET A 35 -18.76 -8.36 8.49
C MET A 35 -19.95 -7.39 8.59
N THR A 36 -20.54 -7.29 9.78
CA THR A 36 -21.39 -6.14 10.15
C THR A 36 -20.55 -4.88 10.36
N ALA A 37 -21.19 -3.70 10.45
CA ALA A 37 -20.48 -2.46 10.75
C ALA A 37 -19.78 -2.51 12.13
N ASP A 38 -20.44 -3.08 13.15
CA ASP A 38 -19.88 -3.18 14.50
C ASP A 38 -18.69 -4.15 14.57
N GLU A 39 -18.77 -5.29 13.87
CA GLU A 39 -17.63 -6.20 13.75
C GLU A 39 -16.44 -5.51 13.07
N ALA A 40 -16.70 -4.75 11.99
CA ALA A 40 -15.67 -4.00 11.29
C ALA A 40 -15.04 -2.91 12.19
N ARG A 41 -15.85 -2.19 12.99
CA ARG A 41 -15.35 -1.22 13.99
C ARG A 41 -14.42 -1.90 14.99
N ALA A 42 -14.84 -3.01 15.57
CA ALA A 42 -14.05 -3.76 16.55
C ALA A 42 -12.73 -4.28 15.96
N PHE A 43 -12.79 -4.87 14.76
CA PHE A 43 -11.59 -5.37 14.09
C PHE A 43 -10.63 -4.24 13.70
N MET A 44 -11.14 -3.15 13.11
CA MET A 44 -10.35 -1.97 12.76
C MET A 44 -9.61 -1.38 13.97
N LYS A 45 -10.28 -1.32 15.14
CA LYS A 45 -9.66 -0.85 16.38
C LYS A 45 -8.51 -1.75 16.83
N ARG A 46 -8.71 -3.07 16.78
CA ARG A 46 -7.67 -4.06 17.11
C ARG A 46 -6.46 -3.93 16.20
N LEU A 47 -6.67 -3.80 14.88
CA LEU A 47 -5.59 -3.58 13.91
C LEU A 47 -4.78 -2.32 14.24
N ALA A 48 -5.47 -1.19 14.47
CA ALA A 48 -4.81 0.07 14.76
C ALA A 48 -4.01 0.03 16.08
N GLN A 49 -4.56 -0.58 17.13
CA GLN A 49 -3.87 -0.76 18.40
C GLN A 49 -2.62 -1.64 18.25
N HIS A 50 -2.75 -2.76 17.54
CA HIS A 50 -1.65 -3.69 17.31
C HIS A 50 -0.51 -3.04 16.50
N ALA A 51 -0.84 -2.33 15.42
CA ALA A 51 0.17 -1.61 14.63
C ALA A 51 0.87 -0.51 15.45
N VAL A 52 0.12 0.29 16.21
CA VAL A 52 0.70 1.32 17.11
C VAL A 52 1.59 0.68 18.19
N GLU A 53 1.25 -0.50 18.68
CA GLU A 53 2.06 -1.21 19.68
C GLU A 53 3.39 -1.70 19.12
N HIS A 54 3.38 -2.28 17.92
CA HIS A 54 4.51 -3.06 17.43
C HIS A 54 5.34 -2.40 16.32
N HIS A 55 4.75 -1.49 15.54
CA HIS A 55 5.42 -0.83 14.42
C HIS A 55 5.84 0.61 14.73
N MET A 56 5.19 1.29 15.68
CA MET A 56 5.45 2.71 15.95
C MET A 56 6.66 2.94 16.85
N LYS A 57 7.59 3.80 16.42
CA LYS A 57 8.67 4.30 17.29
C LYS A 57 8.13 5.35 18.26
N LYS A 58 8.13 5.01 19.56
CA LYS A 58 7.65 5.91 20.64
C LYS A 58 8.77 6.56 21.45
N ALA A 59 10.00 6.07 21.30
CA ALA A 59 11.16 6.61 21.99
C ALA A 59 11.40 8.08 21.62
N ASP A 60 12.03 8.84 22.52
CA ASP A 60 12.38 10.22 22.26
C ASP A 60 13.60 10.29 21.31
N SER A 61 13.31 10.30 20.02
CA SER A 61 14.31 10.35 18.95
C SER A 61 13.75 11.12 17.74
N PRO A 62 14.59 11.46 16.74
CA PRO A 62 14.11 12.06 15.49
C PRO A 62 13.04 11.23 14.76
N GLN A 63 13.00 9.91 15.01
CA GLN A 63 12.01 8.97 14.47
C GLN A 63 10.72 8.86 15.30
N ARG A 64 10.55 9.65 16.38
CA ARG A 64 9.35 9.56 17.22
C ARG A 64 8.09 9.76 16.37
N GLY A 65 7.21 8.77 16.35
CA GLY A 65 5.98 8.77 15.54
C GLY A 65 6.10 8.08 14.18
N MET A 66 7.31 7.72 13.75
CA MET A 66 7.56 6.90 12.57
C MET A 66 7.02 5.48 12.77
N MET A 67 6.46 4.90 11.72
CA MET A 67 6.06 3.49 11.68
C MET A 67 7.07 2.72 10.84
N TYR A 68 7.56 1.59 11.37
CA TYR A 68 8.34 0.65 10.57
C TYR A 68 7.43 -0.16 9.67
N GLU A 69 7.81 -0.34 8.42
CA GLU A 69 7.05 -1.11 7.44
C GLU A 69 7.06 -2.61 7.80
N TYR A 70 8.24 -3.22 7.96
CA TYR A 70 8.34 -4.64 8.35
C TYR A 70 8.90 -4.88 9.74
N VAL A 71 8.17 -5.67 10.54
CA VAL A 71 8.63 -6.21 11.82
C VAL A 71 8.81 -7.71 11.71
N TRP A 72 10.03 -8.20 11.87
CA TRP A 72 10.30 -9.63 11.98
C TRP A 72 9.74 -10.16 13.29
N TRP A 73 8.62 -10.86 13.21
CA TRP A 73 7.84 -11.27 14.38
C TRP A 73 8.66 -12.12 15.36
N LYS A 74 9.52 -13.01 14.84
CA LYS A 74 10.40 -13.86 15.66
C LYS A 74 11.52 -13.09 16.39
N LYS A 75 11.83 -11.87 15.96
CA LYS A 75 12.87 -11.01 16.54
C LYS A 75 12.30 -9.73 17.15
N GLN A 76 11.02 -9.69 17.44
CA GLN A 76 10.39 -8.53 18.04
C GLN A 76 11.11 -8.13 19.35
N GLY A 77 11.45 -6.84 19.47
CA GLY A 77 12.18 -6.31 20.62
C GLY A 77 13.68 -6.67 20.66
N GLN A 78 14.20 -7.36 19.65
CA GLN A 78 15.62 -7.71 19.52
C GLN A 78 16.29 -6.90 18.40
N PRO A 79 17.63 -6.74 18.44
CA PRO A 79 18.35 -6.20 17.30
C PRO A 79 18.04 -6.97 16.01
N GLY A 80 17.66 -6.22 14.97
CA GLY A 80 17.31 -6.78 13.66
C GLY A 80 15.84 -7.21 13.56
N GLY A 81 15.01 -6.80 14.52
CA GLY A 81 13.55 -6.90 14.43
C GLY A 81 12.96 -6.05 13.31
N PHE A 82 13.63 -4.97 12.88
CA PHE A 82 13.23 -4.15 11.73
C PHE A 82 14.19 -4.39 10.56
N ILE A 83 13.72 -5.08 9.53
CA ILE A 83 14.60 -5.57 8.44
C ILE A 83 15.12 -4.45 7.53
N GLN A 84 14.32 -3.38 7.37
CA GLN A 84 14.73 -2.20 6.61
C GLN A 84 15.67 -1.27 7.42
N GLY A 85 16.01 -1.68 8.64
CA GLY A 85 16.81 -0.88 9.57
C GLY A 85 15.97 0.12 10.35
N GLU A 86 16.67 1.02 11.03
CA GLU A 86 16.07 2.02 11.93
C GLU A 86 16.34 3.47 11.49
N ALA A 87 16.85 3.63 10.26
CA ALA A 87 17.15 4.92 9.67
C ALA A 87 15.88 5.63 9.19
N LEU A 88 16.02 6.91 8.80
CA LEU A 88 14.89 7.75 8.39
C LEU A 88 14.37 7.42 6.98
N ASP A 89 14.98 6.46 6.29
CA ASP A 89 14.60 6.00 4.95
C ASP A 89 13.64 4.80 4.95
N THR A 90 12.90 4.55 6.04
CA THR A 90 12.00 3.39 6.19
C THR A 90 10.55 3.80 6.52
N MET A 91 10.12 4.98 6.08
CA MET A 91 8.89 5.63 6.56
C MET A 91 7.70 5.55 5.61
N HIS A 92 7.79 4.75 4.54
CA HIS A 92 6.81 4.70 3.45
C HIS A 92 5.40 4.34 3.94
N ASP A 93 5.19 3.12 4.45
CA ASP A 93 3.88 2.68 4.92
C ASP A 93 3.32 3.48 6.10
N GLY A 94 4.18 4.15 6.88
CA GLY A 94 3.71 4.98 7.98
C GLY A 94 2.82 6.13 7.50
N SER A 95 2.99 6.56 6.25
CA SER A 95 2.16 7.58 5.63
C SER A 95 0.75 7.05 5.32
N TRP A 96 0.66 5.83 4.77
CA TRP A 96 -0.59 5.12 4.57
C TRP A 96 -1.31 4.84 5.90
N PHE A 97 -0.58 4.49 6.95
CA PHE A 97 -1.19 4.29 8.28
C PHE A 97 -1.78 5.60 8.83
N ALA A 98 -1.12 6.75 8.63
CA ALA A 98 -1.64 8.05 9.04
C ALA A 98 -2.91 8.42 8.27
N CYS A 99 -2.93 8.18 6.95
CA CYS A 99 -4.12 8.29 6.12
C CYS A 99 -5.27 7.40 6.66
N ALA A 100 -4.95 6.15 7.02
CA ALA A 100 -5.91 5.22 7.60
C ALA A 100 -6.48 5.70 8.95
N MET A 101 -5.68 6.37 9.79
CA MET A 101 -6.18 6.98 11.04
C MET A 101 -7.19 8.10 10.77
N ALA A 102 -6.94 8.96 9.79
CA ALA A 102 -7.90 9.99 9.40
C ALA A 102 -9.19 9.37 8.87
N ASN A 103 -9.09 8.38 7.98
CA ASN A 103 -10.25 7.64 7.43
C ASN A 103 -11.05 6.94 8.52
N ALA A 104 -10.39 6.26 9.45
CA ALA A 104 -11.03 5.58 10.57
C ALA A 104 -11.74 6.58 11.49
N HIS A 105 -11.13 7.73 11.80
CA HIS A 105 -11.81 8.76 12.58
C HIS A 105 -13.06 9.28 11.87
N ARG A 106 -12.98 9.64 10.59
CA ARG A 106 -14.14 10.13 9.81
C ARG A 106 -15.27 9.10 9.74
N ALA A 107 -14.94 7.82 9.55
CA ALA A 107 -15.93 6.74 9.49
C ALA A 107 -16.57 6.40 10.86
N THR A 108 -15.94 6.78 11.98
CA THR A 108 -16.35 6.28 13.31
C THR A 108 -16.64 7.32 14.37
N GLY A 109 -16.06 8.51 14.26
CA GLY A 109 -16.03 9.49 15.34
C GLY A 109 -15.17 9.06 16.55
N ASP A 110 -14.50 7.91 16.52
CA ASP A 110 -13.66 7.46 17.64
C ASP A 110 -12.39 8.32 17.73
N ALA A 111 -12.26 9.02 18.87
CA ALA A 111 -11.19 9.98 19.12
C ALA A 111 -9.79 9.33 19.09
N TYR A 112 -9.67 8.05 19.40
CA TYR A 112 -8.38 7.33 19.41
C TYR A 112 -7.62 7.48 18.10
N TYR A 113 -8.30 7.37 16.96
CA TYR A 113 -7.63 7.43 15.66
C TYR A 113 -7.06 8.82 15.40
N LYS A 114 -7.84 9.87 15.71
CA LYS A 114 -7.35 11.25 15.65
C LYS A 114 -6.20 11.48 16.62
N GLU A 115 -6.31 11.00 17.86
CA GLU A 115 -5.24 11.10 18.87
C GLU A 115 -3.93 10.46 18.41
N VAL A 116 -3.99 9.27 17.79
CA VAL A 116 -2.81 8.61 17.23
C VAL A 116 -2.17 9.47 16.15
N LEU A 117 -2.98 9.99 15.21
CA LEU A 117 -2.52 10.85 14.12
C LEU A 117 -1.85 12.13 14.64
N VAL A 118 -2.55 12.92 15.47
CA VAL A 118 -2.08 14.26 15.88
C VAL A 118 -0.96 14.21 16.91
N LYS A 119 -0.90 13.17 17.74
CA LYS A 119 0.12 13.06 18.81
C LYS A 119 1.43 12.47 18.31
N TRP A 120 1.37 11.59 17.30
CA TRP A 120 2.53 10.79 16.90
C TRP A 120 2.91 11.00 15.44
N GLN A 121 2.03 10.64 14.51
CA GLN A 121 2.42 10.51 13.12
C GLN A 121 2.54 11.85 12.40
N LEU A 122 1.52 12.71 12.54
CA LEU A 122 1.50 13.98 11.83
C LEU A 122 2.67 14.90 12.24
N PRO A 123 2.99 15.07 13.55
CA PRO A 123 4.17 15.83 13.95
C PRO A 123 5.48 15.30 13.34
N PHE A 124 5.66 13.99 13.23
CA PHE A 124 6.83 13.38 12.59
C PHE A 124 6.94 13.81 11.12
N TYR A 125 5.90 13.56 10.33
CA TYR A 125 5.94 13.85 8.89
C TYR A 125 5.99 15.35 8.58
N LEU A 126 5.31 16.19 9.37
CA LEU A 126 5.40 17.64 9.24
C LEU A 126 6.81 18.15 9.53
N LYS A 127 7.47 17.61 10.56
CA LYS A 127 8.88 17.92 10.84
C LYS A 127 9.77 17.50 9.67
N MET A 128 9.58 16.29 9.15
CA MET A 128 10.36 15.82 7.99
C MET A 128 10.20 16.73 6.78
N LEU A 129 8.99 17.24 6.49
CA LEU A 129 8.74 18.06 5.31
C LEU A 129 9.08 19.56 5.50
N ASN A 130 8.80 20.13 6.67
CA ASN A 130 8.95 21.56 6.92
C ASN A 130 10.34 21.97 7.42
N GLU A 131 11.09 21.03 7.98
CA GLU A 131 12.41 21.23 8.58
C GLU A 131 13.50 20.34 7.95
N SER A 132 13.24 19.65 6.83
CA SER A 132 14.23 18.77 6.18
C SER A 132 15.54 19.46 5.84
N ASP A 133 15.54 20.77 5.60
CA ASP A 133 16.75 21.58 5.36
C ASP A 133 17.68 21.64 6.58
N THR A 134 17.15 21.43 7.78
CA THR A 134 17.94 21.36 9.02
C THR A 134 18.30 19.92 9.42
N LEU A 135 17.52 18.95 8.93
CA LEU A 135 17.65 17.54 9.29
C LEU A 135 18.56 16.77 8.35
N PHE A 136 18.57 17.16 7.08
CA PHE A 136 19.26 16.46 6.01
C PHE A 136 20.21 17.41 5.29
N ASP A 137 21.46 16.98 5.15
CA ASP A 137 22.41 17.57 4.22
C ASP A 137 23.18 16.48 3.47
N ASN A 138 23.87 16.88 2.41
CA ASN A 138 24.74 16.02 1.61
C ASN A 138 26.22 16.38 1.76
N LYS A 139 26.63 17.03 2.88
CA LYS A 139 28.04 17.40 3.12
C LYS A 139 28.93 16.17 3.29
N GLN A 140 28.37 15.10 3.86
CA GLN A 140 28.98 13.78 3.94
C GLN A 140 28.23 12.82 3.02
N VAL A 141 28.91 12.32 1.98
CA VAL A 141 28.38 11.33 1.04
C VAL A 141 29.13 10.02 1.19
N ASP A 142 28.49 9.07 1.85
CA ASP A 142 28.96 7.69 1.98
C ASP A 142 28.36 6.85 0.86
N VAL A 143 29.23 6.29 0.03
CA VAL A 143 28.87 5.39 -1.07
C VAL A 143 30.08 4.53 -1.41
N ARG A 144 29.87 3.31 -1.91
CA ARG A 144 30.94 2.45 -2.43
C ARG A 144 31.68 3.12 -3.60
N ASP A 145 32.97 2.85 -3.73
CA ASP A 145 33.82 3.53 -4.72
C ASP A 145 33.38 3.21 -6.15
N GLU A 146 33.00 1.96 -6.42
CA GLU A 146 32.49 1.50 -7.71
C GLU A 146 31.14 2.12 -8.09
N ALA A 147 30.38 2.64 -7.12
CA ALA A 147 29.07 3.24 -7.35
C ALA A 147 29.14 4.78 -7.48
N LYS A 148 30.27 5.42 -7.17
CA LYS A 148 30.42 6.90 -7.26
C LYS A 148 30.09 7.43 -8.66
N ASP A 149 30.58 6.74 -9.68
CA ASP A 149 30.34 7.12 -11.07
C ASP A 149 28.90 6.91 -11.53
N THR A 150 28.18 5.96 -10.93
CA THR A 150 26.75 5.74 -11.19
C THR A 150 25.92 6.96 -10.78
N TRP A 151 26.26 7.59 -9.66
CA TRP A 151 25.41 8.60 -9.03
C TRP A 151 25.81 10.04 -9.31
N LYS A 152 27.00 10.30 -9.88
CA LYS A 152 27.53 11.66 -10.09
C LYS A 152 26.62 12.61 -10.88
N ASN A 153 25.74 12.08 -11.74
CA ASN A 153 24.84 12.86 -12.59
C ASN A 153 23.36 12.68 -12.24
N ALA A 154 23.02 11.93 -11.20
CA ALA A 154 21.63 11.58 -10.84
C ALA A 154 20.95 12.69 -10.00
N LYS A 155 21.09 13.96 -10.39
CA LYS A 155 20.63 15.12 -9.59
C LYS A 155 19.13 15.12 -9.30
N GLU A 156 18.33 14.58 -10.21
CA GLU A 156 16.88 14.43 -10.04
C GLU A 156 16.54 13.47 -8.89
N TRP A 157 17.45 12.53 -8.58
CA TRP A 157 17.25 11.47 -7.61
C TRP A 157 17.94 11.76 -6.27
N LEU A 158 18.80 12.78 -6.19
CA LEU A 158 19.69 13.03 -5.05
C LEU A 158 19.39 14.36 -4.36
N LEU A 159 19.47 14.36 -3.03
CA LEU A 159 19.46 15.55 -2.17
C LEU A 159 20.38 16.65 -2.70
N GLN A 160 19.85 17.85 -2.89
CA GLN A 160 20.58 19.00 -3.44
C GLN A 160 20.97 19.99 -2.35
N GLY A 161 22.01 19.65 -1.58
CA GLY A 161 22.48 20.46 -0.46
C GLY A 161 21.64 20.19 0.78
N SER A 162 20.88 21.20 1.21
CA SER A 162 19.87 21.11 2.26
C SER A 162 18.59 21.75 1.74
N GLU A 163 17.45 21.07 1.86
CA GLU A 163 16.21 21.56 1.29
C GLU A 163 14.95 21.13 2.03
N LYS A 164 13.94 22.00 2.03
CA LYS A 164 12.60 21.72 2.53
C LYS A 164 11.84 20.80 1.57
N GLY A 165 10.93 20.01 2.12
CA GLY A 165 10.12 19.05 1.38
C GLY A 165 10.88 17.83 0.88
N PHE A 166 12.13 17.63 1.33
CA PHE A 166 12.91 16.46 0.96
C PHE A 166 12.36 15.21 1.63
N VAL A 167 12.33 14.12 0.86
CA VAL A 167 11.74 12.85 1.27
C VAL A 167 12.84 11.78 1.17
N PRO A 168 13.61 11.53 2.26
CA PRO A 168 14.71 10.56 2.24
C PRO A 168 14.15 9.16 2.06
N TYR A 169 14.33 8.60 0.86
CA TYR A 169 13.90 7.26 0.53
C TYR A 169 14.55 6.82 -0.77
N TRP A 170 15.11 5.60 -0.81
CA TRP A 170 15.90 5.20 -1.99
C TRP A 170 15.14 4.41 -3.04
N TRP A 171 14.20 3.55 -2.67
CA TRP A 171 13.38 2.89 -3.67
C TRP A 171 12.08 2.36 -3.09
N ASP A 172 11.02 2.50 -3.88
CA ASP A 172 9.69 1.97 -3.60
C ASP A 172 9.72 0.43 -3.73
N ASP A 173 8.86 -0.29 -3.00
CA ASP A 173 8.81 -1.77 -2.97
C ASP A 173 9.68 -2.45 -1.90
N GLY A 174 9.84 -1.82 -0.73
CA GLY A 174 10.37 -2.48 0.47
C GLY A 174 11.90 -2.57 0.56
N GLU A 175 12.64 -1.92 -0.35
CA GLU A 175 14.09 -1.75 -0.23
C GLU A 175 14.46 -0.64 0.77
N SER A 176 15.67 -0.72 1.31
CA SER A 176 16.26 0.34 2.15
C SER A 176 17.79 0.25 2.05
N VAL A 177 18.48 1.32 2.44
CA VAL A 177 19.95 1.28 2.48
C VAL A 177 20.44 0.17 3.42
N SER A 178 19.78 -0.01 4.56
CA SER A 178 20.15 -1.08 5.52
C SER A 178 19.92 -2.47 4.94
N LEU A 179 18.83 -2.70 4.20
CA LEU A 179 18.55 -4.00 3.58
C LEU A 179 19.60 -4.33 2.51
N GLU A 180 20.01 -3.36 1.69
CA GLU A 180 21.09 -3.52 0.71
C GLU A 180 22.42 -3.87 1.39
N MET A 181 22.79 -3.10 2.42
CA MET A 181 24.02 -3.31 3.20
C MET A 181 24.02 -4.70 3.86
N LEU A 182 22.91 -5.10 4.47
CA LEU A 182 22.73 -6.41 5.09
C LEU A 182 22.83 -7.55 4.09
N GLY A 183 22.15 -7.45 2.94
CA GLY A 183 22.16 -8.46 1.89
C GLY A 183 23.55 -8.65 1.27
N LYS A 184 24.33 -7.57 1.13
CA LYS A 184 25.71 -7.62 0.62
C LYS A 184 26.78 -7.83 1.68
N LYS A 185 26.42 -7.78 2.97
CA LYS A 185 27.36 -7.80 4.11
C LYS A 185 28.45 -6.73 3.94
N SER A 186 28.03 -5.50 3.66
CA SER A 186 28.94 -4.39 3.38
C SER A 186 28.68 -3.21 4.31
N GLU A 187 29.76 -2.64 4.87
CA GLU A 187 29.70 -1.46 5.73
C GLU A 187 29.53 -0.16 4.93
N ARG A 188 29.74 -0.21 3.61
CA ARG A 188 29.51 0.92 2.69
C ARG A 188 28.29 0.63 1.82
N PRO A 189 27.36 1.59 1.67
CA PRO A 189 26.17 1.40 0.85
C PRO A 189 26.48 1.56 -0.64
N PHE A 190 25.75 0.85 -1.50
CA PHE A 190 25.79 1.10 -2.96
C PHE A 190 25.21 2.48 -3.35
N PHE A 191 24.51 3.06 -2.39
CA PHE A 191 23.56 4.13 -2.49
C PHE A 191 24.08 5.35 -1.73
N PRO A 192 24.14 6.56 -2.33
CA PRO A 192 24.49 7.79 -1.62
C PRO A 192 23.65 8.00 -0.36
N CYS A 193 24.33 8.15 0.77
CA CYS A 193 23.70 8.42 2.05
C CYS A 193 24.65 9.19 2.97
N THR A 194 24.15 9.58 4.15
CA THR A 194 25.00 9.93 5.30
C THR A 194 24.95 8.79 6.29
N ASN A 195 26.09 8.15 6.56
CA ASN A 195 26.22 7.03 7.48
C ASN A 195 27.19 7.36 8.62
N ALA A 196 26.65 7.60 9.81
CA ALA A 196 27.42 7.87 11.02
C ALA A 196 28.28 6.68 11.48
N PHE A 197 28.05 5.48 10.94
CA PHE A 197 28.91 4.32 11.15
C PHE A 197 30.06 4.19 10.13
N ALA A 198 30.19 5.11 9.17
CA ALA A 198 31.30 5.08 8.22
C ALA A 198 32.65 5.07 8.95
N GLY A 199 33.47 4.05 8.67
CA GLY A 199 34.77 3.85 9.31
C GLY A 199 34.71 3.29 10.75
N GLN A 200 33.54 2.88 11.23
CA GLN A 200 33.34 2.24 12.54
C GLN A 200 32.83 0.80 12.37
N PRO A 201 33.05 -0.10 13.35
CA PRO A 201 32.49 -1.45 13.29
C PRO A 201 30.96 -1.43 13.17
N ASN A 202 30.43 -2.05 12.11
CA ASN A 202 29.00 -2.16 11.86
C ASN A 202 28.60 -3.63 11.60
N PRO A 203 28.68 -4.51 12.61
CA PRO A 203 28.47 -5.95 12.44
C PRO A 203 27.05 -6.32 12.02
N GLU A 204 26.10 -5.39 12.17
CA GLU A 204 24.69 -5.57 11.79
C GLU A 204 24.37 -4.98 10.41
N PHE A 205 25.35 -4.35 9.74
CA PHE A 205 25.21 -3.73 8.42
C PHE A 205 24.01 -2.77 8.30
N ARG A 206 23.79 -1.94 9.32
CA ARG A 206 22.68 -0.97 9.34
C ARG A 206 23.12 0.43 8.95
N LEU A 207 22.21 1.18 8.34
CA LEU A 207 22.38 2.62 8.20
C LEU A 207 22.12 3.30 9.54
N LYS A 208 23.01 4.21 9.93
CA LYS A 208 22.75 5.22 10.96
C LYS A 208 22.84 6.60 10.35
N GLY A 209 21.70 7.15 9.96
CA GLY A 209 21.59 8.43 9.27
C GLY A 209 20.41 8.43 8.31
N TRP A 210 20.62 8.87 7.09
CA TRP A 210 19.58 9.01 6.07
C TRP A 210 20.09 8.73 4.66
N SER A 211 19.21 8.21 3.82
CA SER A 211 19.44 8.14 2.37
C SER A 211 19.48 9.54 1.76
N HIS A 212 20.32 9.75 0.75
CA HIS A 212 20.28 10.96 -0.09
C HIS A 212 19.29 10.81 -1.24
N GLY A 213 18.65 9.65 -1.37
CA GLY A 213 17.61 9.39 -2.36
C GLY A 213 16.33 10.18 -2.11
N SER A 214 15.72 10.67 -3.18
CA SER A 214 14.49 11.45 -3.14
C SER A 214 13.34 10.76 -3.88
N SER A 215 12.44 10.10 -3.16
CA SER A 215 11.37 9.30 -3.78
C SER A 215 10.19 10.14 -4.26
N ASN A 216 9.76 9.88 -5.49
CA ASN A 216 8.54 10.43 -6.06
C ASN A 216 7.30 9.72 -5.53
N HIS A 217 7.35 8.42 -5.30
CA HIS A 217 6.20 7.67 -4.80
C HIS A 217 5.92 8.01 -3.34
N LEU A 218 6.94 8.06 -2.46
CA LEU A 218 6.71 8.49 -1.08
C LEU A 218 6.19 9.94 -1.03
N ALA A 219 6.58 10.80 -1.98
CA ALA A 219 5.96 12.12 -2.11
C ALA A 219 4.46 12.03 -2.45
N GLN A 220 4.01 11.04 -3.24
CA GLN A 220 2.59 10.81 -3.49
C GLN A 220 1.84 10.41 -2.22
N ASP A 221 2.39 9.48 -1.45
CA ASP A 221 1.73 9.00 -0.22
C ASP A 221 1.68 10.08 0.86
N LEU A 222 2.77 10.84 1.01
CA LEU A 222 2.81 11.99 1.91
C LEU A 222 1.81 13.06 1.49
N ALA A 223 1.63 13.29 0.19
CA ALA A 223 0.61 14.21 -0.30
C ALA A 223 -0.82 13.75 0.10
N ILE A 224 -1.12 12.45 0.02
CA ILE A 224 -2.40 11.90 0.51
C ILE A 224 -2.53 12.11 2.03
N LEU A 225 -1.49 11.79 2.81
CA LEU A 225 -1.48 12.03 4.26
C LEU A 225 -1.81 13.48 4.57
N LEU A 226 -1.18 14.44 3.85
CA LEU A 226 -1.39 15.86 4.04
C LEU A 226 -2.83 16.25 3.72
N ILE A 227 -3.39 15.76 2.61
CA ILE A 227 -4.80 15.97 2.24
C ILE A 227 -5.72 15.48 3.35
N GLN A 228 -5.59 14.21 3.75
CA GLN A 228 -6.47 13.60 4.75
C GLN A 228 -6.36 14.26 6.13
N SER A 229 -5.14 14.59 6.54
CA SER A 229 -4.90 15.27 7.82
C SER A 229 -5.45 16.68 7.79
N TRP A 230 -5.28 17.41 6.68
CA TRP A 230 -5.82 18.76 6.56
C TRP A 230 -7.35 18.75 6.62
N LEU A 231 -8.02 17.90 5.82
CA LEU A 231 -9.50 17.76 5.81
C LEU A 231 -10.07 17.49 7.20
N LEU A 232 -9.35 16.71 8.02
CA LEU A 232 -9.78 16.42 9.39
C LEU A 232 -9.63 17.61 10.35
N LEU A 233 -8.69 18.52 10.09
CA LEU A 233 -8.20 19.49 11.08
C LEU A 233 -8.52 20.95 10.75
N HIS A 234 -8.67 21.32 9.47
CA HIS A 234 -8.74 22.73 9.05
C HIS A 234 -10.01 23.46 9.52
N GLU A 235 -11.11 22.72 9.68
CA GLU A 235 -12.38 23.22 10.20
C GLU A 235 -12.56 22.99 11.71
N SER A 236 -11.56 22.41 12.37
CA SER A 236 -11.63 22.17 13.80
C SER A 236 -11.74 23.50 14.57
N PRO A 237 -12.59 23.56 15.63
CA PRO A 237 -12.62 24.71 16.53
C PRO A 237 -11.40 24.77 17.46
N ASP A 238 -10.59 23.70 17.54
CA ASP A 238 -9.36 23.67 18.34
C ASP A 238 -8.22 24.39 17.61
N LYS A 239 -7.60 25.35 18.29
CA LYS A 239 -6.45 26.10 17.75
C LYS A 239 -5.26 25.19 17.43
N ALA A 240 -5.02 24.15 18.22
CA ALA A 240 -3.92 23.21 17.97
C ALA A 240 -4.12 22.43 16.67
N ASP A 241 -5.35 22.04 16.37
CA ASP A 241 -5.70 21.39 15.10
C ASP A 241 -5.53 22.36 13.92
N GLN A 242 -5.97 23.61 14.08
CA GLN A 242 -5.79 24.63 13.04
C GLN A 242 -4.31 24.92 12.75
N ASP A 243 -3.46 24.90 13.77
CA ASP A 243 -2.00 25.07 13.61
C ASP A 243 -1.39 23.87 12.88
N LEU A 244 -1.83 22.65 13.17
CA LEU A 244 -1.44 21.45 12.41
C LEU A 244 -1.93 21.51 10.96
N ALA A 245 -3.15 21.96 10.71
CA ALA A 245 -3.68 22.15 9.35
C ALA A 245 -2.87 23.18 8.55
N ALA A 246 -2.48 24.30 9.18
CA ALA A 246 -1.60 25.30 8.57
C ALA A 246 -0.21 24.71 8.27
N ALA A 247 0.33 23.88 9.16
CA ALA A 247 1.58 23.18 8.94
C ALA A 247 1.49 22.15 7.79
N CYS A 248 0.34 21.48 7.60
CA CYS A 248 0.09 20.63 6.44
C CYS A 248 0.15 21.43 5.13
N ALA A 249 -0.48 22.61 5.10
CA ALA A 249 -0.48 23.47 3.92
C ALA A 249 0.94 23.94 3.54
N LEU A 250 1.74 24.29 4.54
CA LEU A 250 3.17 24.61 4.35
C LEU A 250 3.96 23.39 3.86
N ALA A 251 3.72 22.20 4.43
CA ALA A 251 4.38 20.97 4.02
C ALA A 251 4.07 20.60 2.56
N ALA A 252 2.82 20.78 2.12
CA ALA A 252 2.42 20.54 0.74
C ALA A 252 3.14 21.47 -0.26
N LYS A 253 3.35 22.76 0.11
CA LYS A 253 4.16 23.70 -0.69
C LYS A 253 5.61 23.25 -0.77
N ASN A 254 6.23 22.96 0.38
CA ASN A 254 7.62 22.50 0.45
C ASN A 254 7.83 21.24 -0.39
N LEU A 255 6.90 20.27 -0.28
CA LEU A 255 6.95 19.03 -1.05
C LEU A 255 6.88 19.28 -2.56
N GLN A 256 5.93 20.11 -3.01
CA GLN A 256 5.80 20.47 -4.43
C GLN A 256 7.03 21.22 -4.97
N GLU A 257 7.58 22.17 -4.20
CA GLU A 257 8.80 22.90 -4.56
C GLU A 257 10.01 21.96 -4.68
N CYS A 258 10.15 21.02 -3.74
CA CYS A 258 11.17 19.98 -3.81
C CYS A 258 10.99 19.12 -5.06
N ARG A 259 9.79 18.58 -5.32
CA ARG A 259 9.53 17.75 -6.53
C ARG A 259 9.84 18.51 -7.83
N ALA A 260 9.51 19.79 -7.91
CA ALA A 260 9.84 20.61 -9.07
C ALA A 260 11.35 20.75 -9.28
N ARG A 261 12.13 20.94 -8.20
CA ARG A 261 13.61 21.03 -8.24
C ARG A 261 14.27 19.70 -8.64
N HIS A 262 13.62 18.59 -8.32
CA HIS A 262 14.01 17.24 -8.67
C HIS A 262 13.46 16.77 -10.04
N GLY A 263 13.01 17.70 -10.90
CA GLY A 263 12.58 17.38 -12.27
C GLY A 263 11.21 16.71 -12.37
N SER A 264 10.46 16.61 -11.28
CA SER A 264 9.14 15.97 -11.22
C SER A 264 8.00 16.94 -10.82
N PRO A 265 7.85 18.10 -11.50
CA PRO A 265 6.90 19.15 -11.08
C PRO A 265 5.42 18.78 -11.25
N ASN A 266 5.11 17.66 -11.92
CA ASN A 266 3.77 17.29 -12.39
C ASN A 266 3.21 16.03 -11.71
N ILE A 267 3.69 15.66 -10.53
CA ILE A 267 3.13 14.52 -9.79
C ILE A 267 1.69 14.87 -9.37
N PRO A 268 0.65 14.18 -9.87
CA PRO A 268 -0.74 14.67 -9.75
C PRO A 268 -1.22 14.85 -8.32
N VAL A 269 -1.00 13.89 -7.43
CA VAL A 269 -1.49 14.00 -6.06
C VAL A 269 -0.71 15.03 -5.22
N VAL A 270 0.57 15.29 -5.56
CA VAL A 270 1.36 16.38 -4.94
C VAL A 270 0.82 17.74 -5.36
N LEU A 271 0.45 17.90 -6.65
CA LEU A 271 -0.26 19.08 -7.14
C LEU A 271 -1.63 19.24 -6.48
N ALA A 272 -2.37 18.14 -6.30
CA ALA A 272 -3.65 18.16 -5.61
C ALA A 272 -3.51 18.63 -4.16
N ALA A 273 -2.55 18.11 -3.41
CA ALA A 273 -2.29 18.55 -2.04
C ALA A 273 -1.89 20.02 -1.98
N CYS A 274 -0.94 20.46 -2.82
CA CYS A 274 -0.50 21.85 -2.84
C CYS A 274 -1.65 22.79 -3.21
N GLY A 275 -2.41 22.46 -4.26
CA GLY A 275 -3.55 23.23 -4.75
C GLY A 275 -4.69 23.33 -3.74
N LEU A 276 -5.14 22.19 -3.20
CA LEU A 276 -6.26 22.14 -2.26
C LEU A 276 -5.94 22.87 -0.96
N LEU A 277 -4.84 22.53 -0.30
CA LEU A 277 -4.51 23.01 1.05
C LEU A 277 -4.17 24.50 1.08
N ASN A 278 -3.76 25.07 -0.05
CA ASN A 278 -3.36 26.47 -0.16
C ASN A 278 -4.33 27.32 -0.98
N GLY A 279 -5.44 26.75 -1.46
CA GLY A 279 -6.38 27.45 -2.34
C GLY A 279 -5.77 27.89 -3.68
N ASP A 280 -4.78 27.16 -4.18
CA ASP A 280 -4.11 27.46 -5.45
C ASP A 280 -4.81 26.75 -6.62
N GLU A 281 -5.81 27.44 -7.18
CA GLU A 281 -6.58 26.98 -8.34
C GLU A 281 -5.71 26.78 -9.60
N SER A 282 -4.55 27.44 -9.70
CA SER A 282 -3.65 27.23 -10.85
C SER A 282 -3.00 25.85 -10.82
N MET A 283 -2.71 25.32 -9.62
CA MET A 283 -2.23 23.95 -9.44
C MET A 283 -3.34 22.95 -9.76
N LEU A 284 -4.56 23.16 -9.24
CA LEU A 284 -5.69 22.26 -9.51
C LEU A 284 -6.04 22.22 -11.01
N LYS A 285 -5.89 23.31 -11.75
CA LYS A 285 -6.08 23.34 -13.22
C LYS A 285 -5.13 22.43 -14.00
N ARG A 286 -3.99 22.02 -13.43
CA ARG A 286 -3.02 21.12 -14.06
C ARG A 286 -3.38 19.65 -13.91
N LEU A 287 -4.31 19.32 -13.02
CA LEU A 287 -4.80 17.95 -12.85
C LEU A 287 -5.74 17.57 -13.99
N GLU A 288 -5.77 16.28 -14.32
CA GLU A 288 -6.74 15.71 -15.24
C GLU A 288 -8.18 16.03 -14.78
N SER A 289 -9.03 16.42 -15.72
CA SER A 289 -10.43 16.66 -15.43
C SER A 289 -11.26 15.38 -15.55
N TRP A 290 -12.29 15.30 -14.71
CA TRP A 290 -13.27 14.22 -14.65
C TRP A 290 -14.69 14.76 -14.86
N ASP A 291 -14.81 15.91 -15.55
CA ASP A 291 -16.10 16.51 -15.92
C ASP A 291 -16.83 15.66 -16.96
N GLU A 292 -16.08 15.01 -17.85
CA GLU A 292 -16.59 14.21 -18.96
C GLU A 292 -15.96 12.82 -18.99
N THR A 293 -16.70 11.86 -19.52
CA THR A 293 -16.21 10.49 -19.72
C THR A 293 -15.26 10.45 -20.91
N GLN A 294 -14.04 9.94 -20.71
CA GLN A 294 -13.07 9.73 -21.79
C GLN A 294 -12.66 8.26 -21.90
N PRO A 295 -12.38 7.73 -23.11
CA PRO A 295 -11.93 6.35 -23.28
C PRO A 295 -10.67 6.01 -22.48
N VAL A 296 -9.75 6.97 -22.31
CA VAL A 296 -8.51 6.77 -21.54
C VAL A 296 -8.79 6.49 -20.06
N HIS A 297 -9.87 7.04 -19.51
CA HIS A 297 -10.24 6.85 -18.11
C HIS A 297 -10.49 5.38 -17.78
N PHE A 298 -10.88 4.54 -18.74
CA PHE A 298 -11.19 3.13 -18.48
C PHE A 298 -10.07 2.17 -18.83
N LYS A 299 -8.85 2.67 -19.02
CA LYS A 299 -7.66 1.82 -19.15
C LYS A 299 -7.16 1.40 -17.78
N ASN A 300 -6.89 0.11 -17.61
CA ASN A 300 -6.27 -0.44 -16.40
C ASN A 300 -5.53 -1.76 -16.71
N ALA A 301 -5.06 -2.46 -15.67
CA ALA A 301 -4.40 -3.75 -15.84
C ALA A 301 -5.29 -4.80 -16.51
N PHE A 302 -6.61 -4.76 -16.25
CA PHE A 302 -7.57 -5.67 -16.87
C PHE A 302 -7.71 -5.43 -18.37
N THR A 303 -7.98 -4.20 -18.81
CA THR A 303 -8.10 -3.90 -20.26
C THR A 303 -6.82 -4.25 -21.02
N LYS A 304 -5.65 -3.93 -20.46
CA LYS A 304 -4.35 -4.31 -21.03
C LYS A 304 -4.22 -5.82 -21.17
N ALA A 305 -4.57 -6.57 -20.12
CA ALA A 305 -4.40 -8.01 -20.07
C ALA A 305 -5.38 -8.79 -20.96
N VAL A 306 -6.61 -8.30 -21.14
CA VAL A 306 -7.69 -9.07 -21.79
C VAL A 306 -8.11 -8.56 -23.17
N SER A 307 -7.77 -7.33 -23.57
CA SER A 307 -8.21 -6.77 -24.85
C SER A 307 -7.16 -5.95 -25.62
N GLU A 308 -6.28 -5.20 -24.96
CA GLU A 308 -5.34 -4.29 -25.65
C GLU A 308 -3.96 -4.91 -25.97
N PHE A 309 -3.77 -6.20 -25.73
CA PHE A 309 -2.47 -6.88 -25.95
C PHE A 309 -2.20 -7.18 -27.43
N LYS A 310 -0.91 -7.26 -27.79
CA LYS A 310 -0.46 -7.83 -29.08
C LYS A 310 -0.35 -9.36 -28.97
N PRO A 311 -0.56 -10.12 -30.06
CA PRO A 311 -0.36 -11.57 -30.04
C PRO A 311 1.03 -11.97 -29.53
N GLY A 312 1.08 -12.89 -28.58
CA GLY A 312 2.30 -13.35 -27.90
C GLY A 312 2.92 -12.36 -26.92
N GLN A 313 2.30 -11.19 -26.70
CA GLN A 313 2.82 -10.20 -25.76
C GLN A 313 2.68 -10.71 -24.33
N LYS A 314 3.81 -10.78 -23.63
CA LYS A 314 3.85 -11.03 -22.20
C LYS A 314 3.58 -9.75 -21.44
N LEU A 315 2.46 -9.71 -20.71
CA LEU A 315 2.07 -8.62 -19.85
C LEU A 315 2.16 -9.06 -18.39
N ALA A 316 3.12 -8.51 -17.65
CA ALA A 316 3.03 -8.57 -16.20
C ALA A 316 1.85 -7.71 -15.78
N ILE A 317 0.86 -8.30 -15.11
CA ILE A 317 -0.18 -7.49 -14.50
C ILE A 317 0.41 -6.87 -13.24
N PRO A 318 0.57 -5.54 -13.13
CA PRO A 318 0.76 -4.94 -11.83
C PRO A 318 -0.54 -5.17 -11.03
N ALA A 319 -0.40 -5.33 -9.72
CA ALA A 319 -1.54 -5.45 -8.82
C ALA A 319 -1.50 -4.39 -7.71
N PHE A 320 -0.73 -3.31 -7.91
CA PHE A 320 -0.81 -2.13 -7.06
C PHE A 320 -2.13 -1.41 -7.33
N ALA A 321 -2.97 -1.28 -6.30
CA ALA A 321 -4.15 -0.42 -6.36
C ALA A 321 -3.81 1.05 -6.06
N ASP A 322 -2.54 1.37 -5.84
CA ASP A 322 -2.03 2.74 -5.66
C ASP A 322 -2.54 3.66 -6.76
N ASP A 323 -2.50 3.25 -8.03
CA ASP A 323 -3.01 4.05 -9.15
C ASP A 323 -4.49 4.44 -8.96
N ALA A 324 -5.31 3.51 -8.46
CA ALA A 324 -6.73 3.76 -8.17
C ALA A 324 -6.88 4.67 -6.94
N MET A 325 -6.04 4.51 -5.91
CA MET A 325 -6.03 5.38 -4.73
C MET A 325 -5.56 6.80 -5.07
N TYR A 326 -4.48 6.95 -5.84
CA TYR A 326 -3.97 8.23 -6.34
C TYR A 326 -5.00 8.91 -7.23
N THR A 327 -5.65 8.15 -8.12
CA THR A 327 -6.73 8.64 -8.98
C THR A 327 -7.91 9.14 -8.16
N TYR A 328 -8.33 8.38 -7.14
CA TYR A 328 -9.38 8.82 -6.20
C TYR A 328 -9.02 10.15 -5.55
N TYR A 329 -7.92 10.22 -4.81
CA TYR A 329 -7.56 11.43 -4.05
C TYR A 329 -7.27 12.64 -4.94
N THR A 330 -6.66 12.44 -6.11
CA THR A 330 -6.43 13.51 -7.09
C THR A 330 -7.74 14.02 -7.66
N GLY A 331 -8.62 13.10 -8.08
CA GLY A 331 -9.89 13.43 -8.69
C GLY A 331 -10.87 14.11 -7.74
N VAL A 332 -11.03 13.60 -6.51
CA VAL A 332 -11.92 14.25 -5.53
C VAL A 332 -11.39 15.59 -5.06
N SER A 333 -10.08 15.77 -4.96
CA SER A 333 -9.48 17.06 -4.63
C SER A 333 -9.65 18.08 -5.75
N LYS A 334 -9.54 17.64 -7.02
CA LYS A 334 -9.77 18.47 -8.20
C LYS A 334 -11.20 19.00 -8.24
N HIS A 335 -12.18 18.14 -7.97
CA HIS A 335 -13.61 18.46 -8.12
C HIS A 335 -14.30 18.86 -6.83
N ARG A 336 -13.59 18.81 -5.70
CA ARG A 336 -14.16 19.04 -4.36
C ARG A 336 -15.36 18.12 -4.11
N GLY A 337 -15.19 16.85 -4.44
CA GLY A 337 -16.24 15.84 -4.43
C GLY A 337 -16.05 14.80 -5.54
N ILE A 338 -16.94 13.81 -5.61
CA ILE A 338 -16.88 12.77 -6.64
C ILE A 338 -17.70 13.19 -7.88
N THR A 339 -17.14 12.98 -9.07
CA THR A 339 -17.90 13.09 -10.32
C THR A 339 -18.36 11.71 -10.79
N TRP A 340 -19.40 11.65 -11.63
CA TRP A 340 -19.87 10.37 -12.19
C TRP A 340 -18.76 9.64 -12.97
N PRO A 341 -17.97 10.27 -13.86
CA PRO A 341 -16.88 9.59 -14.56
C PRO A 341 -15.83 8.97 -13.62
N LEU A 342 -15.46 9.68 -12.55
CA LEU A 342 -14.50 9.18 -11.56
C LEU A 342 -15.07 8.01 -10.76
N ALA A 343 -16.34 8.12 -10.33
CA ALA A 343 -17.05 7.06 -9.62
C ALA A 343 -17.14 5.78 -10.47
N THR A 344 -17.49 5.91 -11.76
CA THR A 344 -17.55 4.80 -12.72
C THR A 344 -16.18 4.16 -12.93
N LYS A 345 -15.11 4.95 -13.03
CA LYS A 345 -13.74 4.43 -13.13
C LYS A 345 -13.36 3.60 -11.90
N LEU A 346 -13.58 4.12 -10.69
CA LEU A 346 -13.27 3.39 -9.46
C LEU A 346 -14.07 2.08 -9.36
N ALA A 347 -15.35 2.10 -9.73
CA ALA A 347 -16.18 0.90 -9.76
C ALA A 347 -15.71 -0.12 -10.81
N PHE A 348 -15.28 0.35 -11.99
CA PHE A 348 -14.68 -0.49 -13.01
C PHE A 348 -13.36 -1.12 -12.53
N ASP A 349 -12.47 -0.37 -11.90
CA ASP A 349 -11.21 -0.89 -11.36
C ASP A 349 -11.45 -1.91 -10.23
N ALA A 350 -12.33 -1.59 -9.28
CA ALA A 350 -12.69 -2.46 -8.17
C ALA A 350 -13.21 -3.82 -8.65
N PHE A 351 -14.06 -3.82 -9.68
CA PHE A 351 -14.64 -5.05 -10.21
C PHE A 351 -13.67 -5.81 -11.13
N SER A 352 -12.99 -5.11 -12.03
CA SER A 352 -12.23 -5.76 -13.12
C SER A 352 -10.84 -6.25 -12.72
N ILE A 353 -10.12 -5.54 -11.85
CA ILE A 353 -8.74 -5.91 -11.49
C ILE A 353 -8.70 -7.26 -10.74
N PRO A 354 -9.55 -7.53 -9.73
CA PRO A 354 -9.50 -8.81 -9.03
C PRO A 354 -9.93 -10.01 -9.90
N LEU A 355 -10.65 -9.79 -11.01
CA LEU A 355 -10.95 -10.86 -11.98
C LEU A 355 -9.67 -11.43 -12.61
N LEU A 356 -8.58 -10.67 -12.70
CA LEU A 356 -7.30 -11.18 -13.19
C LEU A 356 -6.70 -12.21 -12.24
N TRP A 357 -6.78 -11.97 -10.93
CA TRP A 357 -6.33 -12.93 -9.91
C TRP A 357 -7.25 -14.16 -9.84
N GLN A 358 -8.55 -13.97 -10.06
CA GLN A 358 -9.49 -15.09 -10.18
C GLN A 358 -9.20 -15.95 -11.41
N ALA A 359 -8.85 -15.34 -12.55
CA ALA A 359 -8.46 -16.07 -13.76
C ALA A 359 -7.21 -16.94 -13.56
N TYR A 360 -6.30 -16.54 -12.68
CA TYR A 360 -5.14 -17.35 -12.28
C TYR A 360 -5.54 -18.57 -11.42
N SER A 361 -6.60 -18.47 -10.62
CA SER A 361 -6.96 -19.48 -9.60
C SER A 361 -7.95 -20.53 -10.14
N ASP A 362 -7.43 -21.59 -10.77
CA ASP A 362 -8.21 -22.62 -11.46
C ASP A 362 -8.57 -23.86 -10.62
N ASP A 363 -7.89 -24.07 -9.49
CA ASP A 363 -8.07 -25.26 -8.63
C ASP A 363 -8.94 -25.03 -7.39
N GLY A 364 -9.54 -23.85 -7.23
CA GLY A 364 -10.46 -23.57 -6.14
C GLY A 364 -10.89 -22.11 -6.06
N PRO A 365 -11.92 -21.80 -5.24
CA PRO A 365 -12.36 -20.42 -5.02
C PRO A 365 -11.23 -19.60 -4.39
N VAL A 366 -11.17 -18.32 -4.76
CA VAL A 366 -10.29 -17.34 -4.12
C VAL A 366 -11.01 -16.79 -2.90
N PRO A 367 -10.43 -16.88 -1.69
CA PRO A 367 -10.97 -16.19 -0.52
C PRO A 367 -11.08 -14.69 -0.82
N PRO A 368 -12.17 -14.02 -0.45
CA PRO A 368 -12.33 -12.59 -0.77
C PRO A 368 -11.26 -11.74 -0.09
N GLY A 369 -10.93 -10.61 -0.71
CA GLY A 369 -9.95 -9.67 -0.18
C GLY A 369 -8.51 -10.16 -0.25
N VAL A 370 -8.26 -11.28 -0.93
CA VAL A 370 -6.93 -11.87 -1.09
C VAL A 370 -6.43 -11.66 -2.51
N ASN A 371 -5.16 -11.29 -2.64
CA ASN A 371 -4.49 -11.10 -3.91
C ASN A 371 -3.02 -11.56 -3.79
N ARG A 372 -2.29 -11.57 -4.90
CA ARG A 372 -0.87 -11.94 -4.95
C ARG A 372 0.00 -11.10 -4.01
N PHE A 373 1.14 -11.65 -3.64
CA PHE A 373 2.25 -10.91 -3.04
C PHE A 373 2.88 -9.96 -4.06
N ASP A 374 3.24 -8.75 -3.62
CA ASP A 374 3.69 -7.64 -4.45
C ASP A 374 4.99 -7.89 -5.19
N LEU A 375 5.94 -8.57 -4.53
CA LEU A 375 7.20 -9.01 -5.14
C LEU A 375 7.04 -10.24 -6.04
N THR A 376 5.81 -10.67 -6.36
CA THR A 376 5.54 -11.81 -7.25
C THR A 376 4.71 -11.42 -8.48
N SER A 377 5.25 -11.71 -9.66
CA SER A 377 4.59 -11.41 -10.93
C SER A 377 3.70 -12.54 -11.44
N ILE A 378 2.46 -12.21 -11.80
CA ILE A 378 1.64 -13.03 -12.71
C ILE A 378 1.70 -12.37 -14.07
N ASN A 379 1.92 -13.18 -15.10
CA ASN A 379 1.92 -12.71 -16.48
C ASN A 379 0.69 -13.21 -17.21
N PHE A 380 0.21 -12.39 -18.14
CA PHE A 380 -0.81 -12.73 -19.10
C PHE A 380 -0.20 -12.77 -20.50
N ILE A 381 -0.63 -13.76 -21.30
CA ILE A 381 -0.28 -13.92 -22.70
C ILE A 381 -1.58 -14.24 -23.43
N ASP A 382 -1.89 -13.49 -24.48
CA ASP A 382 -3.07 -13.69 -25.32
C ASP A 382 -4.41 -13.74 -24.55
N GLY A 383 -4.57 -12.85 -23.57
CA GLY A 383 -5.82 -12.74 -22.81
C GLY A 383 -5.99 -13.79 -21.72
N ARG A 384 -4.94 -14.55 -21.39
CA ARG A 384 -4.96 -15.64 -20.41
C ARG A 384 -3.73 -15.61 -19.52
N PRO A 385 -3.81 -16.08 -18.27
CA PRO A 385 -2.62 -16.19 -17.44
C PRO A 385 -1.63 -17.19 -18.07
N GLU A 386 -0.34 -16.85 -18.06
CA GLU A 386 0.77 -17.69 -18.57
C GLU A 386 0.80 -19.06 -17.91
N HIS A 387 0.40 -19.10 -16.64
CA HIS A 387 0.25 -20.29 -15.83
C HIS A 387 -0.89 -20.10 -14.84
N VAL A 388 -1.46 -21.20 -14.37
CA VAL A 388 -2.58 -21.21 -13.41
C VAL A 388 -2.15 -21.82 -12.07
N ARG A 389 -2.96 -21.60 -11.02
CA ARG A 389 -2.64 -21.96 -9.62
C ARG A 389 -2.36 -23.44 -9.45
N SER A 390 -3.13 -24.31 -10.11
CA SER A 390 -2.97 -25.77 -10.08
C SER A 390 -1.61 -26.24 -10.58
N GLN A 391 -0.94 -25.45 -11.42
CA GLN A 391 0.38 -25.75 -11.97
C GLN A 391 1.52 -25.46 -11.00
N ARG A 392 1.23 -24.86 -9.83
CA ARG A 392 2.15 -24.67 -8.71
C ARG A 392 3.50 -24.06 -9.12
N LYS A 393 3.44 -23.00 -9.92
CA LYS A 393 4.61 -22.26 -10.42
C LYS A 393 5.15 -21.20 -9.45
N GLY A 394 4.58 -21.10 -8.25
CA GLY A 394 5.09 -20.24 -7.20
C GLY A 394 6.37 -20.79 -6.55
N PRO A 395 6.94 -20.03 -5.60
CA PRO A 395 8.11 -20.46 -4.84
C PRO A 395 7.96 -21.86 -4.26
N ARG A 396 9.05 -22.61 -4.22
CA ARG A 396 9.12 -23.98 -3.65
C ARG A 396 8.15 -24.99 -4.30
N GLY A 397 7.68 -24.72 -5.52
CA GLY A 397 6.72 -25.60 -6.21
C GLY A 397 5.32 -25.55 -5.60
N GLY A 398 4.95 -24.42 -5.00
CA GLY A 398 3.61 -24.14 -4.47
C GLY A 398 2.80 -23.17 -5.35
N PRO A 399 1.59 -22.78 -4.92
CA PRO A 399 0.86 -21.65 -5.48
C PRO A 399 1.67 -20.35 -5.42
N ILE A 400 1.30 -19.37 -6.26
CA ILE A 400 1.84 -18.01 -6.17
C ILE A 400 1.47 -17.44 -4.79
N PRO A 401 2.41 -16.78 -4.08
CA PRO A 401 2.16 -16.31 -2.73
C PRO A 401 1.10 -15.21 -2.69
N ILE A 402 0.48 -15.07 -1.54
CA ILE A 402 -0.54 -14.06 -1.24
C ILE A 402 0.09 -12.91 -0.46
N GLY A 403 -0.31 -11.67 -0.71
CA GLY A 403 0.19 -10.49 0.00
C GLY A 403 -0.90 -9.77 0.79
N SER A 404 -0.49 -9.04 1.84
CA SER A 404 -1.41 -8.25 2.68
C SER A 404 -1.65 -6.82 2.22
N ARG A 405 -0.99 -6.36 1.14
CA ARG A 405 -1.24 -5.02 0.60
C ARG A 405 -2.34 -5.00 -0.44
N PHE A 406 -2.15 -5.73 -1.53
CA PHE A 406 -2.98 -5.58 -2.74
C PHE A 406 -4.44 -6.00 -2.55
N GLY A 407 -4.67 -7.07 -1.79
CA GLY A 407 -6.02 -7.49 -1.44
C GLY A 407 -6.75 -6.37 -0.68
N PRO A 408 -6.22 -5.94 0.48
CA PRO A 408 -6.78 -4.82 1.25
C PRO A 408 -6.89 -3.47 0.53
N GLN A 409 -5.94 -3.12 -0.36
CA GLN A 409 -6.06 -1.94 -1.20
C GLN A 409 -7.28 -2.05 -2.13
N ASN A 410 -7.42 -3.17 -2.84
CA ASN A 410 -8.59 -3.43 -3.69
C ASN A 410 -9.89 -3.41 -2.89
N MET A 411 -9.88 -3.89 -1.64
CA MET A 411 -11.04 -3.82 -0.74
C MET A 411 -11.44 -2.36 -0.46
N ALA A 412 -10.49 -1.45 -0.24
CA ALA A 412 -10.80 -0.03 -0.07
C ALA A 412 -11.45 0.57 -1.34
N VAL A 413 -10.93 0.23 -2.53
CA VAL A 413 -11.52 0.65 -3.82
C VAL A 413 -12.93 0.05 -4.01
N CYS A 414 -13.15 -1.20 -3.60
CA CYS A 414 -14.49 -1.80 -3.57
C CYS A 414 -15.46 -1.01 -2.68
N GLY A 415 -14.97 -0.45 -1.57
CA GLY A 415 -15.76 0.42 -0.70
C GLY A 415 -16.21 1.70 -1.38
N TRP A 416 -15.30 2.39 -2.08
CA TRP A 416 -15.67 3.56 -2.91
C TRP A 416 -16.63 3.18 -4.04
N ALA A 417 -16.43 2.03 -4.69
CA ALA A 417 -17.32 1.52 -5.73
C ALA A 417 -18.74 1.23 -5.21
N LEU A 418 -18.85 0.68 -4.00
CA LEU A 418 -20.15 0.45 -3.34
C LEU A 418 -20.83 1.77 -2.99
N GLN A 419 -20.08 2.75 -2.49
CA GLN A 419 -20.59 4.10 -2.24
C GLN A 419 -20.99 4.80 -3.55
N ALA A 420 -20.30 4.56 -4.68
CA ALA A 420 -20.62 5.14 -5.98
C ALA A 420 -22.04 4.77 -6.45
N ALA A 421 -22.58 3.64 -5.99
CA ALA A 421 -23.97 3.26 -6.24
C ALA A 421 -24.99 4.21 -5.55
N PHE A 422 -24.57 5.05 -4.61
CA PHE A 422 -25.39 6.13 -4.05
C PHE A 422 -25.61 7.27 -5.05
N ILE A 423 -24.68 7.46 -5.99
CA ILE A 423 -24.77 8.49 -7.05
C ILE A 423 -25.72 8.02 -8.15
N ASP A 424 -25.55 6.77 -8.59
CA ASP A 424 -26.34 6.16 -9.65
C ASP A 424 -26.67 4.70 -9.30
N PRO A 425 -27.96 4.36 -9.07
CA PRO A 425 -28.38 2.99 -8.82
C PRO A 425 -28.00 2.00 -9.93
N ASN A 426 -27.79 2.47 -11.16
CA ASN A 426 -27.40 1.65 -12.30
C ASN A 426 -25.88 1.46 -12.43
N MET A 427 -25.07 2.08 -11.57
CA MET A 427 -23.60 2.04 -11.62
C MET A 427 -23.07 0.60 -11.78
N THR A 428 -23.62 -0.33 -11.01
CA THR A 428 -23.21 -1.74 -11.02
C THR A 428 -23.54 -2.45 -12.33
N ALA A 429 -24.70 -2.16 -12.94
CA ALA A 429 -25.08 -2.68 -14.26
C ALA A 429 -24.22 -2.08 -15.38
N THR A 430 -23.89 -0.79 -15.29
CA THR A 430 -22.98 -0.12 -16.22
C THR A 430 -21.60 -0.77 -16.19
N VAL A 431 -21.03 -0.98 -14.99
CA VAL A 431 -19.73 -1.64 -14.82
C VAL A 431 -19.74 -3.07 -15.33
N ALA A 432 -20.79 -3.85 -15.05
CA ALA A 432 -20.95 -5.20 -15.57
C ALA A 432 -20.83 -5.23 -17.10
N LYS A 433 -21.61 -4.37 -17.78
CA LYS A 433 -21.61 -4.25 -19.24
C LYS A 433 -20.25 -3.85 -19.78
N MET A 434 -19.58 -2.88 -19.16
CA MET A 434 -18.23 -2.44 -19.57
C MET A 434 -17.21 -3.58 -19.50
N VAL A 435 -17.26 -4.41 -18.46
CA VAL A 435 -16.37 -5.57 -18.31
C VAL A 435 -16.69 -6.66 -19.35
N GLU A 436 -17.97 -6.93 -19.62
CA GLU A 436 -18.38 -7.86 -20.68
C GLU A 436 -17.90 -7.40 -22.07
N GLU A 437 -18.11 -6.13 -22.40
CA GLU A 437 -17.67 -5.52 -23.66
C GLU A 437 -16.15 -5.55 -23.79
N THR A 438 -15.42 -5.28 -22.69
CA THR A 438 -13.96 -5.31 -22.67
C THR A 438 -13.42 -6.72 -22.88
N SER A 439 -13.99 -7.71 -22.19
CA SER A 439 -13.47 -9.09 -22.22
C SER A 439 -13.98 -9.92 -23.40
N GLY A 440 -15.05 -9.47 -24.06
CA GLY A 440 -15.78 -10.23 -25.08
C GLY A 440 -16.40 -11.52 -24.55
N LYS A 441 -16.59 -11.63 -23.22
CA LYS A 441 -17.06 -12.83 -22.53
C LYS A 441 -18.12 -12.47 -21.47
N PRO A 442 -19.06 -13.38 -21.18
CA PRO A 442 -19.96 -13.21 -20.04
C PRO A 442 -19.17 -13.10 -18.73
N ILE A 443 -19.62 -12.22 -17.83
CA ILE A 443 -18.99 -12.08 -16.51
C ILE A 443 -19.38 -13.25 -15.59
N PRO A 444 -18.43 -13.81 -14.81
CA PRO A 444 -18.70 -14.94 -13.92
C PRO A 444 -19.62 -14.59 -12.74
N ASN A 445 -19.75 -13.31 -12.40
CA ASN A 445 -20.62 -12.81 -11.32
C ASN A 445 -21.45 -11.63 -11.82
N ALA A 446 -22.66 -11.90 -12.29
CA ALA A 446 -23.54 -10.87 -12.86
C ALA A 446 -24.02 -9.83 -11.83
N ASP A 447 -24.05 -10.19 -10.54
CA ASP A 447 -24.36 -9.28 -9.44
C ASP A 447 -23.08 -8.61 -8.92
N VAL A 448 -22.68 -7.53 -9.59
CA VAL A 448 -21.48 -6.74 -9.25
C VAL A 448 -21.55 -6.21 -7.82
N LYS A 449 -22.72 -5.79 -7.34
CA LYS A 449 -22.88 -5.28 -5.98
C LYS A 449 -22.54 -6.35 -4.95
N LYS A 450 -23.16 -7.52 -5.06
CA LYS A 450 -22.92 -8.64 -4.15
C LYS A 450 -21.46 -9.12 -4.21
N TRP A 451 -20.86 -9.07 -5.39
CA TRP A 451 -19.44 -9.37 -5.55
C TRP A 451 -18.55 -8.37 -4.80
N LEU A 452 -18.81 -7.07 -4.91
CA LEU A 452 -18.06 -6.03 -4.19
C LEU A 452 -18.24 -6.16 -2.66
N GLU A 453 -19.46 -6.47 -2.19
CA GLU A 453 -19.73 -6.75 -0.78
C GLU A 453 -19.00 -7.99 -0.27
N ARG A 454 -18.88 -9.03 -1.13
CA ARG A 454 -18.09 -10.22 -0.84
C ARG A 454 -16.61 -9.86 -0.71
N GLU A 455 -16.04 -9.17 -1.68
CA GLU A 455 -14.62 -8.81 -1.68
C GLU A 455 -14.26 -7.92 -0.48
N LEU A 456 -15.07 -6.90 -0.18
CA LEU A 456 -14.81 -6.01 0.94
C LEU A 456 -15.22 -6.61 2.30
N GLY A 457 -16.52 -6.79 2.54
CA GLY A 457 -17.01 -7.22 3.85
C GLY A 457 -16.62 -8.66 4.18
N GLY A 458 -16.59 -9.54 3.18
CA GLY A 458 -16.05 -10.90 3.30
C GLY A 458 -14.51 -10.89 3.39
N GLY A 459 -13.82 -10.01 2.67
CA GLY A 459 -12.38 -9.87 2.77
C GLY A 459 -11.91 -9.47 4.18
N LEU A 460 -12.63 -8.57 4.84
CA LEU A 460 -12.35 -8.22 6.24
C LEU A 460 -12.48 -9.45 7.15
N ARG A 461 -13.42 -10.36 6.86
CA ARG A 461 -13.59 -11.63 7.57
C ARG A 461 -12.40 -12.57 7.34
N THR A 462 -11.92 -12.67 6.11
CA THR A 462 -10.71 -13.43 5.76
C THR A 462 -9.52 -12.91 6.56
N TRP A 463 -9.28 -11.60 6.54
CA TRP A 463 -8.12 -11.00 7.20
C TRP A 463 -8.23 -10.97 8.73
N GLU A 464 -9.43 -10.93 9.31
CA GLU A 464 -9.62 -11.18 10.74
C GLU A 464 -9.18 -12.59 11.11
N ALA A 465 -9.53 -13.59 10.32
CA ALA A 465 -9.12 -14.97 10.56
C ALA A 465 -7.59 -15.14 10.40
N VAL A 466 -6.98 -14.51 9.39
CA VAL A 466 -5.51 -14.46 9.25
C VAL A 466 -4.87 -13.82 10.48
N PHE A 467 -5.36 -12.65 10.91
CA PHE A 467 -4.83 -11.96 12.09
C PHE A 467 -4.94 -12.81 13.36
N ASN A 468 -6.05 -13.52 13.55
CA ASN A 468 -6.24 -14.41 14.69
C ASN A 468 -5.34 -15.66 14.64
N GLU A 469 -5.04 -16.17 13.44
CA GLU A 469 -4.19 -17.36 13.25
C GLU A 469 -2.70 -17.04 13.44
N TYR A 470 -2.22 -15.93 12.88
CA TYR A 470 -0.81 -15.55 12.92
C TYR A 470 -0.45 -14.69 14.14
N GLY A 471 -1.43 -13.97 14.70
CA GLY A 471 -1.22 -12.96 15.74
C GLY A 471 -0.73 -11.60 15.21
N TYR A 472 -0.57 -11.47 13.89
CA TYR A 472 -0.18 -10.28 13.15
C TYR A 472 -0.69 -10.37 11.70
N ILE A 473 -0.57 -9.29 10.92
CA ILE A 473 -0.83 -9.30 9.48
C ILE A 473 0.47 -9.64 8.74
N PRO A 474 0.59 -10.85 8.16
CA PRO A 474 1.82 -11.27 7.49
C PRO A 474 2.04 -10.49 6.19
N THR A 475 3.29 -10.13 5.88
CA THR A 475 3.69 -9.46 4.62
C THR A 475 3.28 -10.27 3.40
N GLY A 476 3.54 -11.58 3.42
CA GLY A 476 2.93 -12.49 2.47
C GLY A 476 2.89 -13.93 2.99
N ILE A 477 1.93 -14.71 2.48
CA ILE A 477 1.67 -16.10 2.89
C ILE A 477 2.08 -17.03 1.74
N GLY A 478 2.88 -18.03 2.07
CA GLY A 478 3.45 -18.98 1.11
C GLY A 478 4.64 -18.41 0.33
N CYS A 479 5.29 -17.36 0.84
CA CYS A 479 6.31 -16.63 0.13
C CYS A 479 7.67 -17.33 0.09
N GLN A 480 8.51 -16.85 -0.83
CA GLN A 480 9.95 -17.14 -0.80
C GLN A 480 10.65 -16.44 0.36
N SER A 481 11.93 -16.75 0.50
CA SER A 481 12.74 -16.11 1.54
C SER A 481 13.10 -14.66 1.16
N ALA A 482 12.84 -13.71 2.07
CA ALA A 482 13.30 -12.32 1.99
C ALA A 482 14.84 -12.22 2.02
N MET A 483 15.46 -13.11 2.80
CA MET A 483 16.90 -13.30 2.91
C MET A 483 17.20 -14.79 3.15
N PRO A 484 18.44 -15.28 2.99
CA PRO A 484 18.75 -16.68 3.25
C PRO A 484 18.22 -17.17 4.60
N GLY A 485 17.26 -18.11 4.56
CA GLY A 485 16.63 -18.70 5.75
C GLY A 485 15.49 -17.92 6.40
N VAL A 486 15.06 -16.79 5.84
CA VAL A 486 14.06 -15.89 6.45
C VAL A 486 12.91 -15.66 5.47
N VAL A 487 11.70 -16.14 5.77
CA VAL A 487 10.53 -16.05 4.87
C VAL A 487 9.68 -14.81 5.12
N TRP A 488 9.07 -14.27 4.06
CA TRP A 488 8.20 -13.08 4.17
C TRP A 488 7.00 -13.29 5.11
N ASP A 489 6.53 -14.53 5.26
CA ASP A 489 5.46 -14.90 6.19
C ASP A 489 5.79 -14.60 7.66
N GLU A 490 7.07 -14.44 8.01
CA GLU A 490 7.50 -14.13 9.38
C GLU A 490 7.53 -12.63 9.69
N PHE A 491 7.20 -11.77 8.72
CA PHE A 491 7.15 -10.33 8.89
C PHE A 491 5.73 -9.85 9.03
N SER A 492 5.51 -8.99 10.03
CA SER A 492 4.32 -8.15 10.13
C SER A 492 4.49 -6.95 9.22
N ASP A 493 3.46 -6.60 8.44
CA ASP A 493 3.47 -5.53 7.43
C ASP A 493 2.55 -4.36 7.80
N ASN A 494 3.13 -3.18 8.03
CA ASN A 494 2.39 -1.97 8.34
C ASN A 494 1.45 -1.53 7.21
N GLY A 495 1.86 -1.66 5.95
CA GLY A 495 1.02 -1.35 4.79
C GLY A 495 -0.25 -2.19 4.79
N GLY A 496 -0.13 -3.49 5.11
CA GLY A 496 -1.27 -4.37 5.32
C GLY A 496 -2.26 -3.87 6.38
N TYR A 497 -1.79 -3.42 7.55
CA TYR A 497 -2.69 -2.81 8.55
C TYR A 497 -3.35 -1.54 8.02
N ALA A 498 -2.58 -0.63 7.40
CA ALA A 498 -3.08 0.64 6.91
C ALA A 498 -4.22 0.46 5.90
N HIS A 499 -4.05 -0.46 4.95
CA HIS A 499 -5.06 -0.73 3.93
C HIS A 499 -6.26 -1.50 4.48
N LEU A 500 -6.07 -2.42 5.43
CA LEU A 500 -7.19 -3.10 6.11
C LEU A 500 -8.04 -2.14 6.94
N ILE A 501 -7.41 -1.20 7.64
CA ILE A 501 -8.10 -0.15 8.40
C ILE A 501 -8.86 0.76 7.43
N SER A 502 -8.26 1.15 6.32
CA SER A 502 -8.93 1.94 5.29
C SER A 502 -10.13 1.20 4.68
N ALA A 503 -9.97 -0.09 4.35
CA ALA A 503 -11.06 -0.93 3.85
C ALA A 503 -12.20 -1.03 4.87
N ALA A 504 -11.89 -1.26 6.16
CA ALA A 504 -12.89 -1.29 7.22
C ALA A 504 -13.63 0.05 7.36
N ALA A 505 -12.92 1.17 7.27
CA ALA A 505 -13.53 2.50 7.26
C ALA A 505 -14.51 2.67 6.09
N GLN A 506 -14.13 2.27 4.87
CA GLN A 506 -15.01 2.36 3.70
C GLN A 506 -16.22 1.42 3.79
N TRP A 507 -16.05 0.23 4.39
CA TRP A 507 -17.16 -0.68 4.66
C TRP A 507 -18.16 -0.09 5.64
N ILE A 508 -17.67 0.49 6.75
CA ILE A 508 -18.52 1.16 7.74
C ILE A 508 -19.31 2.29 7.09
N GLN A 509 -18.66 3.16 6.31
CA GLN A 509 -19.34 4.25 5.61
C GLN A 509 -20.44 3.73 4.69
N TYR A 510 -20.14 2.72 3.87
CA TYR A 510 -21.15 2.09 3.00
C TYR A 510 -22.34 1.53 3.79
N LYS A 511 -22.07 0.78 4.88
CA LYS A 511 -23.13 0.20 5.72
C LYS A 511 -24.00 1.24 6.40
N GLU A 512 -23.48 2.44 6.61
CA GLU A 512 -24.18 3.57 7.23
C GLU A 512 -24.77 4.57 6.22
N GLY A 513 -24.67 4.30 4.91
CA GLY A 513 -25.15 5.20 3.87
C GLY A 513 -24.37 6.53 3.80
N LYS A 514 -23.10 6.52 4.22
CA LYS A 514 -22.18 7.67 4.17
C LYS A 514 -21.22 7.53 3.00
N ALA A 515 -20.75 8.66 2.49
CA ALA A 515 -19.80 8.73 1.40
C ALA A 515 -18.48 9.39 1.84
N ASP A 516 -17.35 8.80 1.48
CA ASP A 516 -16.03 9.26 1.92
C ASP A 516 -15.64 10.63 1.36
N TRP A 517 -16.08 10.93 0.15
CA TRP A 517 -15.84 12.20 -0.54
C TRP A 517 -16.66 13.36 0.01
N SER A 518 -17.64 13.12 0.89
CA SER A 518 -18.40 14.20 1.55
C SER A 518 -17.52 15.12 2.39
N ALA A 519 -16.30 14.69 2.73
CA ALA A 519 -15.33 15.55 3.42
C ALA A 519 -14.73 16.65 2.53
N TRP A 520 -14.94 16.61 1.21
CA TRP A 520 -14.47 17.64 0.27
C TRP A 520 -15.55 18.63 -0.14
N GLU A 521 -16.81 18.37 0.23
CA GLU A 521 -17.98 19.24 0.00
C GLU A 521 -18.04 20.33 1.07
#